data_AF-A0A0S8H5P9-F1
#
_entry.id   AF-A0A0S8H5P9-F1
#
_cell.length_a   1.000
_cell.length_b   1.000
_cell.length_c   1.000
_cell.angle_alpha   90.00
_cell.angle_beta   90.00
_cell.angle_gamma   90.00
#
_symmetry.space_group_name_H-M   'P 1'
#
loop_
_entity.id
_entity.type
_entity.pdbx_description
1 polymer ?
#
loop_
_entity_poly.entity_id
_entity_poly.type
_entity_poly.pdbx_seq_one_letter_code
_entity_poly.pdbx_strand_id
1 'polypeptide(L)'
;MTPRQRVLQAIQHVQPDRVPIDFWAAPDVFERLRNTWGLADDEAVLDRIGVDLRYFNGPAFVGQTGRPDADGIVTDHWGVQRKLSTVRGSRRDGTAYTWTYKHLHASPLAGAETVRDVERHNWPRAEMWDYSGVESACRRLREAGCAVVAGADRLDRTAQLKPAMYLRGA
;
A
#
# COMPACT_ATOMS: atom_id res chain seq x y z
N MET A 1 6.16 -28.01 -6.78
CA MET A 1 6.99 -26.79 -6.61
C MET A 1 6.32 -25.88 -5.60
N THR A 2 7.05 -25.27 -4.67
CA THR A 2 6.46 -24.29 -3.74
C THR A 2 6.17 -22.97 -4.46
N PRO A 3 5.22 -22.15 -3.98
CA PRO A 3 4.95 -20.84 -4.56
C PRO A 3 6.20 -19.96 -4.67
N ARG A 4 7.05 -19.96 -3.63
CA ARG A 4 8.34 -19.27 -3.66
C ARG A 4 9.26 -19.78 -4.79
N GLN A 5 9.40 -21.10 -4.94
CA GLN A 5 10.24 -21.67 -6.00
C GLN A 5 9.72 -21.28 -7.39
N ARG A 6 8.40 -21.32 -7.58
CA ARG A 6 7.72 -20.94 -8.82
C ARG A 6 8.00 -19.51 -9.23
N VAL A 7 7.85 -18.56 -8.29
CA VAL A 7 8.13 -17.14 -8.53
C VAL A 7 9.61 -16.91 -8.83
N LEU A 8 10.52 -17.52 -8.06
CA LEU A 8 11.96 -17.33 -8.26
C LEU A 8 12.47 -17.90 -9.59
N GLN A 9 11.93 -19.05 -10.03
CA GLN A 9 12.24 -19.59 -11.36
C GLN A 9 11.74 -18.66 -12.47
N ALA A 10 10.50 -18.14 -12.35
CA ALA A 10 9.96 -17.20 -13.33
C ALA A 10 10.81 -15.92 -13.44
N ILE A 11 11.26 -15.36 -12.32
CA ILE A 11 12.18 -14.19 -12.30
C ILE A 11 13.51 -14.51 -13.00
N GLN A 12 13.99 -15.74 -12.87
CA GLN A 12 15.22 -16.21 -13.54
C GLN A 12 15.00 -16.64 -15.00
N HIS A 13 13.80 -16.40 -15.55
CA HIS A 13 13.40 -16.81 -16.90
C HIS A 13 13.50 -18.33 -17.12
N VAL A 14 13.33 -19.12 -16.06
CA VAL A 14 13.22 -20.58 -16.08
C VAL A 14 11.74 -20.95 -16.04
N GLN A 15 11.29 -21.83 -16.93
CA GLN A 15 9.90 -22.29 -16.99
C GLN A 15 9.49 -22.99 -15.68
N PRO A 16 8.56 -22.41 -14.89
CA PRO A 16 8.04 -23.06 -13.70
C PRO A 16 6.94 -24.08 -14.03
N ASP A 17 6.43 -24.77 -13.00
CA ASP A 17 5.32 -25.73 -13.12
C ASP A 17 3.99 -25.10 -13.55
N ARG A 18 3.78 -23.81 -13.26
CA ARG A 18 2.75 -22.95 -13.84
C ARG A 18 3.13 -21.48 -13.73
N VAL A 19 2.45 -20.60 -14.48
CA VAL A 19 2.61 -19.14 -14.35
C VAL A 19 2.33 -18.71 -12.90
N PRO A 20 3.21 -17.93 -12.25
CA PRO A 20 2.95 -17.38 -10.93
C PRO A 20 1.74 -16.43 -10.92
N ILE A 21 0.97 -16.43 -9.83
CA ILE A 21 -0.24 -15.64 -9.65
C ILE A 21 -0.02 -14.60 -8.57
N ASP A 22 -0.29 -13.34 -8.89
CA ASP A 22 -0.50 -12.26 -7.92
C ASP A 22 -1.98 -11.86 -7.89
N PHE A 23 -2.47 -11.38 -6.75
CA PHE A 23 -3.84 -10.90 -6.61
C PHE A 23 -3.91 -9.64 -5.75
N TRP A 24 -4.48 -8.59 -6.31
CA TRP A 24 -4.75 -7.33 -5.63
C TRP A 24 -6.18 -6.92 -5.89
N ALA A 25 -6.86 -6.48 -4.84
CA ALA A 25 -8.20 -5.96 -4.95
C ALA A 25 -8.47 -4.88 -3.89
N ALA A 26 -9.54 -4.12 -4.09
CA ALA A 26 -10.04 -3.21 -3.07
C ALA A 26 -10.61 -4.02 -1.87
N PRO A 27 -10.63 -3.44 -0.65
CA PRO A 27 -11.10 -4.14 0.54
C PRO A 27 -12.52 -4.71 0.42
N ASP A 28 -13.41 -4.03 -0.29
CA ASP A 28 -14.79 -4.49 -0.52
C ASP A 28 -14.85 -5.73 -1.42
N VAL A 29 -13.89 -5.91 -2.32
CA VAL A 29 -13.76 -7.14 -3.11
C VAL A 29 -13.31 -8.30 -2.22
N PHE A 30 -12.30 -8.08 -1.37
CA PHE A 30 -11.87 -9.08 -0.39
C PHE A 30 -13.03 -9.49 0.54
N GLU A 31 -13.78 -8.52 1.06
CA GLU A 31 -14.97 -8.78 1.89
C GLU A 31 -16.01 -9.63 1.15
N ARG A 32 -16.32 -9.30 -0.10
CA ARG A 32 -17.26 -10.10 -0.91
C ARG A 32 -16.74 -11.51 -1.16
N LEU A 33 -15.45 -11.69 -1.42
CA LEU A 33 -14.85 -13.01 -1.62
C LEU A 33 -14.91 -13.84 -0.34
N ARG A 34 -14.56 -13.25 0.82
CA ARG A 34 -14.68 -13.91 2.13
C ARG A 34 -16.10 -14.38 2.40
N ASN A 35 -17.08 -13.49 2.23
CA ASN A 35 -18.49 -13.82 2.45
C ASN A 35 -19.01 -14.89 1.47
N THR A 36 -18.61 -14.81 0.20
CA THR A 36 -19.05 -15.75 -0.85
C THR A 36 -18.46 -17.15 -0.66
N TRP A 37 -17.21 -17.23 -0.22
CA TRP A 37 -16.50 -18.51 -0.05
C TRP A 37 -16.51 -19.03 1.40
N GLY A 38 -17.07 -18.27 2.35
CA GLY A 38 -17.11 -18.62 3.77
C GLY A 38 -15.73 -18.66 4.41
N LEU A 39 -14.85 -17.71 4.06
CA LEU A 39 -13.46 -17.67 4.53
C LEU A 39 -13.28 -16.65 5.66
N ALA A 40 -12.39 -16.96 6.60
CA ALA A 40 -12.20 -16.18 7.82
C ALA A 40 -11.54 -14.82 7.56
N ASP A 41 -10.53 -14.79 6.71
CA ASP A 41 -9.67 -13.63 6.49
C ASP A 41 -9.13 -13.54 5.05
N ASP A 42 -8.45 -12.43 4.75
CA ASP A 42 -7.95 -12.14 3.42
C ASP A 42 -6.82 -13.12 3.03
N GLU A 43 -6.10 -13.68 4.00
CA GLU A 43 -5.07 -14.69 3.76
C GLU A 43 -5.69 -15.98 3.21
N ALA A 44 -6.80 -16.43 3.78
CA ALA A 44 -7.56 -17.57 3.28
C ALA A 44 -8.09 -17.33 1.85
N VAL A 45 -8.40 -16.07 1.48
CA VAL A 45 -8.77 -15.70 0.10
C VAL A 45 -7.59 -15.89 -0.85
N LEU A 46 -6.39 -15.42 -0.45
CA LEU A 46 -5.17 -15.57 -1.25
C LEU A 46 -4.81 -17.06 -1.42
N ASP A 47 -4.94 -17.86 -0.36
CA ASP A 47 -4.74 -19.31 -0.41
C ASP A 47 -5.75 -20.00 -1.32
N ARG A 48 -7.04 -19.62 -1.23
CA ARG A 48 -8.11 -20.19 -2.06
C ARG A 48 -7.89 -19.95 -3.56
N ILE A 49 -7.32 -18.79 -3.92
CA ILE A 49 -6.95 -18.41 -5.28
C ILE A 49 -5.63 -19.09 -5.71
N GLY A 50 -4.77 -19.47 -4.76
CA GLY A 50 -3.45 -20.03 -5.03
C GLY A 50 -2.42 -18.95 -5.37
N VAL A 51 -2.52 -17.78 -4.74
CA VAL A 51 -1.61 -16.64 -4.94
C VAL A 51 -0.22 -17.00 -4.43
N ASP A 52 0.80 -16.75 -5.26
CA ASP A 52 2.17 -17.18 -4.97
C ASP A 52 3.02 -16.16 -4.21
N LEU A 53 2.50 -14.95 -4.11
CA LEU A 53 3.17 -13.80 -3.51
C LEU A 53 2.46 -13.38 -2.23
N ARG A 54 3.24 -12.82 -1.29
CA ARG A 54 2.73 -12.11 -0.12
C ARG A 54 3.45 -10.79 0.04
N TYR A 55 2.71 -9.78 0.46
CA TYR A 55 3.19 -8.43 0.59
C TYR A 55 3.63 -8.14 2.02
N PHE A 56 4.85 -7.65 2.16
CA PHE A 56 5.31 -7.01 3.37
C PHE A 56 5.23 -5.48 3.18
N ASN A 57 4.37 -4.84 3.97
CA ASN A 57 4.11 -3.39 3.86
C ASN A 57 5.16 -2.52 4.57
N GLY A 58 6.20 -3.12 5.17
CA GLY A 58 7.26 -2.40 5.84
C GLY A 58 7.03 -2.24 7.35
N PRO A 59 7.89 -1.45 8.01
CA PRO A 59 7.78 -1.14 9.44
C PRO A 59 6.51 -0.34 9.75
N ALA A 60 6.06 -0.40 11.00
CA ALA A 60 4.88 0.36 11.41
C ALA A 60 5.21 1.84 11.53
N PHE A 61 4.42 2.71 10.90
CA PHE A 61 4.56 4.15 11.12
C PHE A 61 4.05 4.51 12.53
N VAL A 62 4.94 5.04 13.36
CA VAL A 62 4.66 5.49 14.74
C VAL A 62 4.67 7.00 14.89
N GLY A 63 4.97 7.72 13.80
CA GLY A 63 4.84 9.16 13.75
C GLY A 63 3.40 9.63 13.93
N GLN A 64 3.23 10.93 14.19
CA GLN A 64 1.90 11.53 14.26
C GLN A 64 1.29 11.55 12.85
N THR A 65 0.31 10.68 12.60
CA THR A 65 -0.58 10.84 11.45
C THR A 65 -1.57 11.95 11.79
N GLY A 66 -1.59 13.01 10.99
CA GLY A 66 -2.54 14.11 11.20
C GLY A 66 -3.97 13.59 11.19
N ARG A 67 -4.76 13.89 12.23
CA ARG A 67 -6.21 13.78 12.14
C ARG A 67 -6.69 14.77 11.07
N PRO A 68 -7.76 14.46 10.32
CA PRO A 68 -8.36 15.45 9.46
C PRO A 68 -8.69 16.70 10.27
N ASP A 69 -8.37 17.88 9.75
CA ASP A 69 -8.82 19.14 10.33
C ASP A 69 -10.34 19.34 10.12
N ALA A 70 -10.85 20.51 10.52
CA ALA A 70 -12.27 20.85 10.39
C ALA A 70 -12.78 20.79 8.94
N ASP A 71 -11.90 20.93 7.95
CA ASP A 71 -12.21 20.88 6.52
C ASP A 71 -12.00 19.49 5.89
N GLY A 72 -11.64 18.50 6.70
CA GLY A 72 -11.37 17.13 6.27
C GLY A 72 -10.03 16.97 5.55
N ILE A 73 -9.09 17.90 5.76
CA ILE A 73 -7.74 17.86 5.19
C ILE A 73 -6.82 17.10 6.13
N VAL A 74 -6.08 16.15 5.57
CA VAL A 74 -5.07 15.34 6.25
C VAL A 74 -3.71 15.64 5.65
N THR A 75 -2.73 15.93 6.48
CA THR A 75 -1.32 16.07 6.08
C THR A 75 -0.59 14.75 6.36
N ASP A 76 0.08 14.20 5.34
CA ASP A 76 0.94 13.02 5.52
C ASP A 76 2.32 13.38 6.06
N HIS A 77 3.16 12.38 6.33
CA HIS A 77 4.52 12.56 6.82
C HIS A 77 5.48 13.21 5.82
N TRP A 78 5.09 13.33 4.54
CA TRP A 78 5.80 14.11 3.54
C TRP A 78 5.37 15.59 3.52
N GLY A 79 4.36 15.97 4.31
CA GLY A 79 3.77 17.31 4.31
C GLY A 79 2.73 17.52 3.20
N VAL A 80 2.34 16.48 2.47
CA VAL A 80 1.35 16.56 1.39
C VAL A 80 -0.06 16.60 2.00
N GLN A 81 -0.78 17.67 1.70
CA GLN A 81 -2.15 17.85 2.15
C GLN A 81 -3.11 17.14 1.22
N ARG A 82 -4.01 16.33 1.78
CA ARG A 82 -5.05 15.62 1.03
C ARG A 82 -6.40 15.80 1.67
N LYS A 83 -7.40 16.08 0.83
CA LYS A 83 -8.80 16.19 1.26
C LYS A 83 -9.51 14.87 1.05
N LEU A 84 -10.27 14.44 2.06
CA LEU A 84 -11.16 13.30 1.91
C LEU A 84 -12.32 13.68 0.98
N SER A 85 -12.58 12.84 -0.03
CA SER A 85 -13.70 12.99 -0.95
C SER A 85 -14.50 11.70 -0.98
N THR A 86 -15.81 11.81 -0.78
CA THR A 86 -16.72 10.67 -0.72
C THR A 86 -17.63 10.67 -1.94
N VAL A 87 -17.60 9.57 -2.69
CA VAL A 87 -18.50 9.30 -3.81
C VAL A 87 -19.55 8.31 -3.35
N ARG A 88 -20.82 8.58 -3.69
CA ARG A 88 -21.94 7.69 -3.46
C ARG A 88 -22.57 7.34 -4.80
N GLY A 89 -23.00 6.09 -4.95
CA GLY A 89 -23.68 5.64 -6.16
C GLY A 89 -24.35 4.30 -5.96
N SER A 90 -24.83 3.72 -7.06
CA SER A 90 -25.41 2.38 -7.08
C SER A 90 -24.64 1.48 -8.02
N ARG A 91 -24.43 0.23 -7.61
CA ARG A 91 -23.85 -0.85 -8.44
C ARG A 91 -24.87 -1.31 -9.48
N ARG A 92 -24.44 -2.15 -10.44
CA ARG A 92 -25.31 -2.71 -11.49
C ARG A 92 -26.52 -3.49 -10.96
N ASP A 93 -26.39 -4.10 -9.78
CA ASP A 93 -27.45 -4.86 -9.11
C ASP A 93 -28.36 -3.97 -8.25
N GLY A 94 -28.20 -2.65 -8.31
CA GLY A 94 -28.98 -1.68 -7.54
C GLY A 94 -28.49 -1.45 -6.11
N THR A 95 -27.48 -2.19 -5.65
CA THR A 95 -26.93 -1.99 -4.30
C THR A 95 -26.19 -0.66 -4.18
N ALA A 96 -26.48 0.11 -3.14
CA ALA A 96 -25.79 1.37 -2.88
C ALA A 96 -24.33 1.12 -2.49
N TYR A 97 -23.43 2.00 -2.91
CA TYR A 97 -22.04 2.01 -2.45
C TYR A 97 -21.62 3.42 -2.03
N THR A 98 -20.71 3.48 -1.07
CA THR A 98 -20.01 4.70 -0.66
C THR A 98 -18.53 4.41 -0.71
N TRP A 99 -17.76 5.27 -1.37
CA TRP A 99 -16.31 5.15 -1.46
C TRP A 99 -15.66 6.47 -1.10
N THR A 100 -14.76 6.45 -0.12
CA THR A 100 -13.98 7.62 0.29
C THR A 100 -12.54 7.46 -0.17
N TYR A 101 -12.01 8.46 -0.85
CA TYR A 101 -10.61 8.52 -1.27
C TYR A 101 -9.96 9.84 -0.82
N LYS A 102 -8.63 9.88 -0.84
CA LYS A 102 -7.83 11.06 -0.51
C LYS A 102 -7.40 11.74 -1.81
N HIS A 103 -7.94 12.92 -2.10
CA HIS A 103 -7.53 13.74 -3.25
C HIS A 103 -6.39 14.68 -2.84
N LEU A 104 -5.45 14.98 -3.75
CA LEU A 104 -4.42 15.99 -3.51
C LEU A 104 -5.09 17.35 -3.26
N HIS A 105 -4.79 17.99 -2.14
CA HIS A 105 -5.28 19.32 -1.82
C HIS A 105 -4.20 20.37 -2.07
N ALA A 106 -3.01 20.17 -1.51
CA ALA A 106 -1.87 21.04 -1.71
C ALA A 106 -0.55 20.28 -1.64
N SER A 107 0.39 20.69 -2.49
CA SER A 107 1.76 20.18 -2.53
C SER A 107 2.67 21.13 -1.74
N PRO A 108 3.43 20.65 -0.72
CA PRO A 108 4.19 21.51 0.19
C PRO A 108 5.32 22.27 -0.50
N LEU A 109 5.82 21.76 -1.63
CA LEU A 109 6.89 22.38 -2.41
C LEU A 109 6.38 23.05 -3.69
N ALA A 110 5.08 23.32 -3.82
CA ALA A 110 4.50 23.97 -5.01
C ALA A 110 5.15 25.33 -5.35
N GLY A 111 5.60 26.07 -4.33
CA GLY A 111 6.29 27.35 -4.47
C GLY A 111 7.81 27.27 -4.37
N ALA A 112 8.42 26.09 -4.35
CA ALA A 112 9.87 25.98 -4.26
C ALA A 112 10.54 26.45 -5.57
N GLU A 113 11.44 27.42 -5.46
CA GLU A 113 12.18 28.02 -6.58
C GLU A 113 13.67 27.72 -6.51
N THR A 114 14.18 27.39 -5.32
CA THR A 114 15.59 27.12 -5.07
C THR A 114 15.80 25.77 -4.39
N VAL A 115 17.01 25.22 -4.51
CA VAL A 115 17.42 24.01 -3.77
C VAL A 115 17.26 24.21 -2.26
N ARG A 116 17.51 25.43 -1.77
CA ARG A 116 17.39 25.77 -0.35
C ARG A 116 15.96 25.66 0.17
N ASP A 117 14.95 25.92 -0.67
CA ASP A 117 13.53 25.75 -0.29
C ASP A 117 13.21 24.28 -0.04
N VAL A 118 13.78 23.40 -0.86
CA VAL A 118 13.65 21.94 -0.73
C VAL A 118 14.39 21.43 0.51
N GLU A 119 15.61 21.92 0.76
CA GLU A 119 16.42 21.52 1.92
C GLU A 119 15.81 21.94 3.26
N ARG A 120 15.05 23.05 3.30
CA ARG A 120 14.37 23.53 4.50
C ARG A 120 13.09 22.77 4.83
N HIS A 121 12.59 21.96 3.92
CA HIS A 121 11.38 21.17 4.13
C HIS A 121 11.55 20.21 5.31
N ASN A 122 10.47 19.98 6.05
CA ASN A 122 10.49 19.06 7.19
C ASN A 122 10.39 17.61 6.72
N TRP A 123 11.51 17.08 6.23
CA TRP A 123 11.60 15.72 5.72
C TRP A 123 11.33 14.68 6.81
N PRO A 124 10.60 13.59 6.49
CA PRO A 124 10.43 12.49 7.42
C PRO A 124 11.78 11.87 7.77
N ARG A 125 11.89 11.37 9.01
CA ARG A 125 13.11 10.76 9.54
C ARG A 125 12.86 9.32 9.92
N ALA A 126 13.89 8.47 9.88
CA ALA A 126 13.75 7.04 10.11
C ALA A 126 13.11 6.72 11.47
N GLU A 127 13.32 7.56 12.48
CA GLU A 127 12.77 7.39 13.84
C GLU A 127 11.23 7.48 13.89
N MET A 128 10.57 7.88 12.81
CA MET A 128 9.11 7.90 12.70
C MET A 128 8.50 6.50 12.45
N TRP A 129 9.33 5.47 12.27
CA TRP A 129 8.90 4.08 12.07
C TRP A 129 9.45 3.15 13.16
N ASP A 130 8.63 2.18 13.55
CA ASP A 130 9.02 1.06 14.41
C ASP A 130 9.42 -0.16 13.57
N TYR A 131 10.72 -0.48 13.62
CA TYR A 131 11.33 -1.58 12.87
C TYR A 131 11.34 -2.91 13.65
N SER A 132 10.97 -2.92 14.92
CA SER A 132 11.09 -4.10 15.80
C SER A 132 10.32 -5.31 15.27
N GLY A 133 9.19 -5.09 14.60
CA GLY A 133 8.35 -6.15 14.03
C GLY A 133 8.84 -6.74 12.70
N VAL A 134 9.77 -6.07 11.99
CA VAL A 134 10.12 -6.37 10.60
C VAL A 134 10.67 -7.79 10.44
N GLU A 135 11.63 -8.18 11.28
CA GLU A 135 12.26 -9.50 11.18
C GLU A 135 11.23 -10.62 11.38
N SER A 136 10.41 -10.50 12.43
CA SER A 136 9.38 -11.50 12.74
C SER A 136 8.35 -11.64 11.62
N ALA A 137 7.95 -10.52 11.00
CA ALA A 137 7.02 -10.51 9.88
C ALA A 137 7.60 -11.19 8.64
N CYS A 138 8.85 -10.84 8.28
CA CYS A 138 9.55 -11.47 7.17
C CYS A 138 9.75 -12.99 7.37
N ARG A 139 10.06 -13.43 8.61
CA ARG A 139 10.17 -14.86 8.94
C ARG A 139 8.85 -15.59 8.75
N ARG A 140 7.75 -15.08 9.32
CA ARG A 140 6.41 -15.67 9.16
C ARG A 140 6.01 -15.80 7.69
N LEU A 141 6.22 -14.74 6.90
CA LEU A 141 5.90 -14.75 5.46
C LEU A 141 6.77 -15.74 4.67
N ARG A 142 8.04 -15.90 5.06
CA ARG A 142 8.93 -16.89 4.47
C ARG A 142 8.52 -18.32 4.81
N GLU A 143 8.10 -18.55 6.06
CA GLU A 143 7.62 -19.86 6.54
C GLU A 143 6.32 -20.30 5.85
N ALA A 144 5.48 -19.35 5.44
CA ALA A 144 4.30 -19.61 4.60
C ALA A 144 4.64 -20.15 3.18
N GLY A 145 5.92 -20.23 2.81
CA GLY A 145 6.37 -20.84 1.55
C GLY A 145 6.09 -20.01 0.29
N CYS A 146 5.63 -18.76 0.46
CA CYS A 146 5.36 -17.80 -0.61
C CYS A 146 6.58 -16.93 -0.92
N ALA A 147 6.59 -16.34 -2.11
CA ALA A 147 7.54 -15.27 -2.41
C ALA A 147 7.11 -13.98 -1.71
N VAL A 148 8.04 -13.30 -1.06
CA VAL A 148 7.74 -12.06 -0.34
C VAL A 148 8.08 -10.87 -1.23
N VAL A 149 7.12 -9.96 -1.38
CA VAL A 149 7.30 -8.68 -2.06
C VAL A 149 7.41 -7.59 -1.01
N ALA A 150 8.46 -6.77 -1.11
CA ALA A 150 8.53 -5.51 -0.38
C ALA A 150 7.56 -4.52 -1.02
N GLY A 151 6.31 -4.52 -0.56
CA GLY A 151 5.26 -3.65 -1.07
C GLY A 151 5.45 -2.19 -0.65
N ALA A 152 5.88 -2.01 0.61
CA ALA A 152 5.85 -0.77 1.36
C ALA A 152 4.46 -0.09 1.39
N ASP A 153 4.21 0.80 2.34
CA ASP A 153 3.02 1.66 2.27
C ASP A 153 3.04 2.48 0.98
N ARG A 154 1.86 2.91 0.49
CA ARG A 154 1.76 3.75 -0.72
C ARG A 154 2.61 5.02 -0.65
N LEU A 155 2.88 5.51 0.56
CA LEU A 155 3.67 6.69 0.86
C LEU A 155 5.16 6.37 1.11
N ASP A 156 5.53 5.12 1.39
CA ASP A 156 6.88 4.73 1.84
C ASP A 156 7.64 3.88 0.81
N ARG A 157 7.35 4.10 -0.47
CA ARG A 157 7.93 3.32 -1.56
C ARG A 157 9.37 3.70 -1.84
N THR A 158 10.14 2.72 -2.32
CA THR A 158 11.52 2.91 -2.78
C THR A 158 11.63 3.87 -3.98
N ALA A 159 10.60 3.92 -4.84
CA ALA A 159 10.56 4.82 -5.99
C ALA A 159 10.34 6.28 -5.57
N GLN A 160 11.36 7.13 -5.76
CA GLN A 160 11.35 8.54 -5.31
C GLN A 160 10.57 9.49 -6.23
N LEU A 161 10.39 9.14 -7.51
CA LEU A 161 9.65 9.99 -8.44
C LEU A 161 8.18 10.17 -8.02
N LYS A 162 7.54 9.10 -7.54
CA LYS A 162 6.14 9.13 -7.13
C LYS A 162 5.87 10.12 -6.00
N PRO A 163 6.55 10.08 -4.83
CA PRO A 163 6.37 11.09 -3.80
C PRO A 163 6.79 12.48 -4.28
N ALA A 164 7.85 12.60 -5.11
CA ALA A 164 8.26 13.88 -5.68
C ALA A 164 7.15 14.59 -6.48
N MET A 165 6.35 13.85 -7.25
CA MET A 165 5.20 14.40 -7.98
C MET A 165 4.15 15.04 -7.04
N TYR A 166 3.90 14.43 -5.88
CA TYR A 166 2.95 14.98 -4.89
C TYR A 166 3.58 16.11 -4.05
N LEU A 167 4.88 16.07 -3.83
CA LEU A 167 5.62 17.10 -3.10
C LEU A 167 5.68 18.41 -3.88
N ARG A 168 6.02 18.34 -5.18
CA ARG A 168 6.14 19.53 -6.05
C ARG A 168 4.81 19.98 -6.66
N GLY A 169 3.87 19.06 -6.87
CA GLY A 169 2.72 19.31 -7.74
C GLY A 169 3.10 19.26 -9.23
N ALA A 170 2.09 19.18 -10.09
CA ALA A 170 2.24 19.37 -11.54
C ALA A 170 2.29 20.86 -11.87
#